data_AF-K9KCI4-F1
#
_entry.id   AF-K9KCI4-F1
#
_cell.length_a   1.000
_cell.length_b   1.000
_cell.length_c   1.000
_cell.angle_alpha   90.00
_cell.angle_beta   90.00
_cell.angle_gamma   90.00
#
_symmetry.space_group_name_H-M   'P 1'
#
loop_
_entity.id
_entity.type
_entity.pdbx_description
1 polymer ?
#
loop_
_entity_poly.entity_id
_entity_poly.type
_entity_poly.pdbx_seq_one_letter_code
_entity_poly.pdbx_strand_id
1 'polypeptide(L)'
;TMARITGPPERDDPYPVLFRYLHSHHFLELVTLLLSIPVTSAHPGVLQATKDVLKFLAQSQKGLLFFMSEYEATNLLIRALCHLYDQDEEEGLQTDGVIDDAFALWLQDSTQTLQCITELFSHFQRCTASEETDHSDLLGTLHNLYLITFNPVGRSAVGHVFSLEKNLQSLITLMEYYSKEALGDSKSKKSVAYNYACILILVVVQSSSDVQMLEQHAASLLKLCKAEENNAKLQELGKWLEPLKNLRFEINGIPNLIEYVKQNIDNLMTPEGVGLTTALRVLCNVACPPPPVEGQQKDLKWNLAVIQLFSAEGMDTFIRVLQKLNSILTQPWRLHVNMGTTLHRVTTISMARCTLTLLKTMLTELLRGGSFEFKDMRVPSALVTLHMLLCSIPLSGRLDSDEQKIQNDIIDILLTFTQGVNEKLTISEETLANNTWSLMLKEVLSSILKVPEGFFSGLILLSELLPLPLPMQ
;
A
#
# COMPACT_ATOMS: atom_id res chain seq x y z
N THR A 1 10.02 -17.51 -43.09
CA THR A 1 8.81 -16.66 -42.95
C THR A 1 8.80 -16.10 -41.54
N MET A 2 9.41 -14.92 -41.35
CA MET A 2 9.41 -14.21 -40.07
C MET A 2 8.11 -13.40 -39.97
N ALA A 3 7.08 -14.00 -39.40
CA ALA A 3 5.89 -13.26 -38.98
C ALA A 3 6.12 -12.80 -37.54
N ARG A 4 6.55 -11.55 -37.37
CA ARG A 4 6.39 -10.84 -36.09
C ARG A 4 4.88 -10.69 -35.90
N ILE A 5 4.30 -11.43 -34.97
CA ILE A 5 2.98 -11.15 -34.42
C ILE A 5 3.17 -9.91 -33.55
N THR A 6 3.20 -8.73 -34.16
CA THR A 6 2.89 -7.50 -33.44
C THR A 6 1.42 -7.60 -33.11
N GLY A 7 1.08 -7.61 -31.82
CA GLY A 7 -0.30 -7.40 -31.38
C GLY A 7 -0.85 -6.10 -31.98
N PRO A 8 -2.18 -5.86 -31.88
CA PRO A 8 -2.77 -4.62 -32.36
C PRO A 8 -1.97 -3.42 -31.81
N PRO A 9 -1.79 -2.35 -32.60
CA PRO A 9 -1.13 -1.13 -32.11
C PRO A 9 -1.81 -0.73 -30.80
N GLU A 10 -0.99 -0.37 -29.80
CA GLU A 10 -1.46 0.15 -28.51
C GLU A 10 -2.63 1.10 -28.79
N ARG A 11 -3.83 0.72 -28.33
CA ARG A 11 -5.05 1.54 -28.47
C ARG A 11 -4.71 2.95 -28.02
N ASP A 12 -5.11 3.95 -28.79
CA ASP A 12 -5.05 5.36 -28.40
C ASP A 12 -5.45 5.51 -26.93
N ASP A 13 -4.65 6.24 -26.17
CA ASP A 13 -4.90 6.53 -24.76
C ASP A 13 -6.37 7.00 -24.59
N PRO A 14 -7.23 6.24 -23.89
CA PRO A 14 -8.66 6.55 -23.84
C PRO A 14 -8.97 7.68 -22.86
N TYR A 15 -8.04 8.01 -21.95
CA TYR A 15 -8.28 8.95 -20.87
C TYR A 15 -8.65 10.36 -21.35
N PRO A 16 -7.98 10.97 -22.36
CA PRO A 16 -8.36 12.29 -22.87
C PRO A 16 -9.80 12.36 -23.39
N VAL A 17 -10.28 11.32 -24.07
CA VAL A 17 -11.66 11.26 -24.57
C VAL A 17 -12.64 11.07 -23.42
N LEU A 18 -12.31 10.18 -22.48
CA LEU A 18 -13.11 9.94 -21.28
C LEU A 18 -13.29 11.23 -20.45
N PHE A 19 -12.21 11.93 -20.12
CA PHE A 19 -12.30 13.16 -19.31
C PHE A 19 -13.04 14.28 -20.04
N ARG A 20 -12.88 14.41 -21.37
CA ARG A 20 -13.69 15.35 -22.16
C ARG A 20 -15.17 14.99 -22.12
N TYR A 21 -15.51 13.70 -22.20
CA TYR A 21 -16.90 13.25 -22.10
C TYR A 21 -17.48 13.57 -20.72
N LEU A 22 -16.77 13.24 -19.63
CA LEU A 22 -17.20 13.53 -18.26
C LEU A 22 -17.39 15.03 -18.03
N HIS A 23 -16.44 15.85 -18.49
CA HIS A 23 -16.53 17.31 -18.42
C HIS A 23 -17.74 17.85 -19.21
N SER A 24 -17.91 17.43 -20.46
CA SER A 24 -19.00 17.90 -21.33
C SER A 24 -20.40 17.55 -20.80
N HIS A 25 -20.48 16.56 -19.90
CA HIS A 25 -21.72 16.11 -19.28
C HIS A 25 -21.86 16.51 -17.82
N HIS A 26 -21.05 17.45 -17.31
CA HIS A 26 -21.15 17.95 -15.93
C HIS A 26 -21.14 16.82 -14.89
N PHE A 27 -20.27 15.84 -15.09
CA PHE A 27 -20.29 14.60 -14.32
C PHE A 27 -20.15 14.86 -12.81
N LEU A 28 -19.25 15.74 -12.39
CA LEU A 28 -19.01 16.01 -10.97
C LEU A 28 -20.20 16.72 -10.32
N GLU A 29 -20.85 17.63 -11.04
CA GLU A 29 -22.05 18.32 -10.59
C GLU A 29 -23.23 17.36 -10.45
N LEU A 30 -23.41 16.45 -11.42
CA LEU A 30 -24.45 15.42 -11.37
C LEU A 30 -24.22 14.44 -10.22
N VAL A 31 -22.97 14.03 -9.98
CA VAL A 31 -22.61 13.19 -8.84
C VAL A 31 -22.87 13.92 -7.52
N THR A 32 -22.50 15.20 -7.42
CA THR A 32 -22.75 16.02 -6.23
C THR A 32 -24.25 16.14 -5.94
N LEU A 33 -25.06 16.36 -6.97
CA LEU A 33 -26.51 16.41 -6.85
C LEU A 33 -27.07 15.07 -6.35
N LEU A 34 -26.58 13.95 -6.91
CA LEU A 34 -26.99 12.62 -6.51
C LEU A 34 -26.65 12.31 -5.05
N LEU A 35 -25.50 12.78 -4.57
CA LEU A 35 -25.10 12.62 -3.15
C LEU A 35 -25.82 13.60 -2.22
N SER A 36 -26.40 14.69 -2.74
CA SER A 36 -27.14 15.69 -1.96
C SER A 36 -28.60 15.33 -1.74
N ILE A 37 -29.14 14.33 -2.45
CA ILE A 37 -30.54 13.89 -2.34
C ILE A 37 -30.60 12.70 -1.37
N PRO A 38 -31.36 12.78 -0.25
CA PRO A 38 -31.39 11.73 0.79
C PRO A 38 -31.73 10.33 0.28
N VAL A 39 -32.66 10.23 -0.69
CA VAL A 39 -33.11 8.94 -1.23
C VAL A 39 -31.99 8.21 -1.97
N THR A 40 -31.14 8.95 -2.68
CA THR A 40 -30.04 8.38 -3.47
C THR A 40 -28.78 8.22 -2.64
N SER A 41 -28.51 9.14 -1.71
CA SER A 41 -27.34 9.06 -0.82
C SER A 41 -27.47 7.91 0.20
N ALA A 42 -28.68 7.62 0.68
CA ALA A 42 -28.94 6.48 1.56
C ALA A 42 -28.95 5.12 0.83
N HIS A 43 -28.90 5.10 -0.52
CA HIS A 43 -28.91 3.84 -1.27
C HIS A 43 -27.49 3.26 -1.38
N PRO A 44 -27.18 2.13 -0.71
CA PRO A 44 -25.81 1.65 -0.57
C PRO A 44 -25.12 1.34 -1.90
N GLY A 45 -25.84 0.75 -2.86
CA GLY A 45 -25.28 0.44 -4.18
C GLY A 45 -24.94 1.68 -5.02
N VAL A 46 -25.68 2.77 -4.85
CA VAL A 46 -25.45 4.03 -5.59
C VAL A 46 -24.28 4.77 -4.95
N LEU A 47 -24.27 4.85 -3.61
CA LEU A 47 -23.18 5.44 -2.85
C LEU A 47 -21.85 4.73 -3.14
N GLN A 48 -21.84 3.40 -3.11
CA GLN A 48 -20.64 2.61 -3.37
C GLN A 48 -20.13 2.79 -4.80
N ALA A 49 -21.01 2.65 -5.80
CA ALA A 49 -20.62 2.85 -7.20
C ALA A 49 -20.07 4.27 -7.45
N THR A 50 -20.65 5.27 -6.80
CA THR A 50 -20.16 6.65 -6.86
C THR A 50 -18.77 6.77 -6.26
N LYS A 51 -18.56 6.24 -5.04
CA LYS A 51 -17.25 6.24 -4.37
C LYS A 51 -16.20 5.52 -5.22
N ASP A 52 -16.52 4.38 -5.82
CA ASP A 52 -15.59 3.58 -6.63
C ASP A 52 -15.14 4.33 -7.89
N VAL A 53 -16.08 4.96 -8.61
CA VAL A 53 -15.76 5.76 -9.79
C VAL A 53 -14.87 6.95 -9.41
N LEU A 54 -15.22 7.69 -8.36
CA LEU A 54 -14.44 8.85 -7.91
C LEU A 54 -13.03 8.44 -7.47
N LYS A 55 -12.91 7.36 -6.70
CA LYS A 55 -11.62 6.79 -6.30
C LYS A 55 -10.79 6.39 -7.51
N PHE A 56 -11.39 5.69 -8.47
CA PHE A 56 -10.71 5.27 -9.69
C PHE A 56 -10.12 6.47 -10.45
N LEU A 57 -10.89 7.54 -10.63
CA LEU A 57 -10.38 8.77 -11.27
C LEU A 57 -9.22 9.35 -10.44
N ALA A 58 -9.38 9.44 -9.13
CA ALA A 58 -8.41 10.08 -8.24
C ALA A 58 -7.07 9.31 -8.09
N GLN A 59 -7.00 8.02 -8.49
CA GLN A 59 -5.76 7.23 -8.45
C GLN A 59 -4.69 7.67 -9.46
N SER A 60 -5.01 8.56 -10.41
CA SER A 60 -4.11 8.93 -11.51
C SER A 60 -3.88 10.43 -11.58
N GLN A 61 -2.72 10.82 -12.11
CA GLN A 61 -2.39 12.24 -12.35
C GLN A 61 -3.47 12.92 -13.21
N LYS A 62 -3.92 12.25 -14.28
CA LYS A 62 -4.92 12.80 -15.20
C LYS A 62 -6.26 13.03 -14.52
N GLY A 63 -6.68 12.13 -13.63
CA GLY A 63 -7.93 12.29 -12.90
C GLY A 63 -7.86 13.34 -11.80
N LEU A 64 -6.74 13.47 -11.08
CA LEU A 64 -6.54 14.60 -10.16
C LEU A 64 -6.55 15.95 -10.89
N LEU A 65 -5.95 16.03 -12.08
CA LEU A 65 -6.04 17.22 -12.93
C LEU A 65 -7.47 17.52 -13.38
N PHE A 66 -8.29 16.50 -13.66
CA PHE A 66 -9.71 16.66 -13.96
C PHE A 66 -10.49 17.22 -12.76
N PHE A 67 -10.23 16.74 -11.53
CA PHE A 67 -10.82 17.33 -10.33
C PHE A 67 -10.39 18.79 -10.13
N MET A 68 -9.12 19.11 -10.39
CA MET A 68 -8.62 20.48 -10.30
C MET A 68 -9.17 21.41 -11.38
N SER A 69 -9.44 20.92 -12.59
CA SER A 69 -10.06 21.75 -13.64
C SER A 69 -11.49 22.17 -13.29
N GLU A 70 -12.19 21.34 -12.52
CA GLU A 70 -13.56 21.57 -12.04
C GLU A 70 -13.59 21.91 -10.54
N TYR A 71 -12.71 22.81 -10.06
CA TYR A 71 -12.50 23.04 -8.63
C TYR A 71 -13.79 23.40 -7.85
N GLU A 72 -14.75 24.11 -8.46
CA GLU A 72 -16.01 24.47 -7.83
C GLU A 72 -16.88 23.23 -7.58
N ALA A 73 -17.06 22.40 -8.61
CA ALA A 73 -17.81 21.15 -8.51
C ALA A 73 -17.12 20.16 -7.56
N THR A 74 -15.80 20.05 -7.64
CA THR A 74 -14.99 19.21 -6.74
C THR A 74 -15.14 19.64 -5.27
N ASN A 75 -15.12 20.94 -4.96
CA ASN A 75 -15.30 21.42 -3.60
C ASN A 75 -16.71 21.13 -3.05
N LEU A 76 -17.75 21.27 -3.88
CA LEU A 76 -19.10 20.91 -3.49
C LEU A 76 -19.24 19.40 -3.28
N LEU A 77 -18.61 18.59 -4.14
CA LEU A 77 -18.55 17.14 -4.02
C LEU A 77 -17.90 16.71 -2.71
N ILE A 78 -16.74 17.28 -2.38
CA ILE A 78 -16.03 16.98 -1.13
C ILE A 78 -16.92 17.30 0.08
N ARG A 79 -17.59 18.46 0.08
CA ARG A 79 -18.54 18.82 1.16
C ARG A 79 -19.71 17.84 1.26
N ALA A 80 -20.29 17.43 0.14
CA ALA A 80 -21.36 16.45 0.12
C ALA A 80 -20.90 15.10 0.70
N LEU A 81 -19.68 14.65 0.34
CA LEU A 81 -19.11 13.43 0.90
C LEU A 81 -18.82 13.53 2.40
N CYS A 82 -18.35 14.68 2.90
CA CYS A 82 -18.14 14.89 4.34
C CYS A 82 -19.46 14.91 5.12
N HIS A 83 -20.53 15.47 4.57
CA HIS A 83 -21.83 15.48 5.26
C HIS A 83 -22.43 14.09 5.45
N LEU A 84 -22.13 13.14 4.56
CA LEU A 84 -22.56 11.75 4.72
C LEU A 84 -21.85 11.08 5.90
N TYR A 85 -20.59 11.44 6.13
CA TYR A 85 -19.81 10.93 7.25
C TYR A 85 -20.36 11.39 8.60
N ASP A 86 -20.68 12.67 8.75
CA ASP A 86 -21.19 13.22 10.02
C ASP A 86 -22.54 12.58 10.44
N GLN A 87 -23.38 12.19 9.47
CA GLN A 87 -24.67 11.53 9.73
C GLN A 87 -24.52 10.09 10.21
N ASP A 88 -23.57 9.34 9.64
CA ASP A 88 -23.31 7.94 9.99
C ASP A 88 -22.69 7.81 11.41
N GLU A 89 -21.92 8.82 11.88
CA GLU A 89 -21.40 8.86 13.25
C GLU A 89 -22.50 9.13 14.30
N GLU A 90 -23.45 10.02 14.02
CA GLU A 90 -24.52 10.39 14.96
C GLU A 90 -25.59 9.30 15.14
N GLU A 91 -25.91 8.54 14.08
CA GLU A 91 -26.98 7.54 14.12
C GLU A 91 -26.54 6.18 14.70
N GLY A 92 -25.25 5.97 14.94
CA GLY A 92 -24.72 4.72 15.52
C GLY A 92 -25.07 3.46 14.70
N LEU A 93 -25.51 3.63 13.45
CA LEU A 93 -25.99 2.56 12.59
C LEU A 93 -24.81 1.68 12.19
N GLN A 94 -24.88 0.44 12.68
CA GLN A 94 -23.96 -0.63 12.33
C GLN A 94 -24.30 -1.14 10.94
N THR A 95 -23.77 -0.51 9.89
CA THR A 95 -23.79 -1.10 8.55
C THR A 95 -22.50 -1.85 8.31
N ASP A 96 -22.64 -3.15 8.02
CA ASP A 96 -21.61 -4.15 7.66
C ASP A 96 -20.83 -3.84 6.36
N GLY A 97 -20.89 -2.59 5.88
CA GLY A 97 -20.22 -2.12 4.68
C GLY A 97 -18.86 -1.51 5.01
N VAL A 98 -17.90 -1.69 4.11
CA VAL A 98 -16.60 -1.00 4.13
C VAL A 98 -16.84 0.51 3.99
N ILE A 99 -17.02 1.20 5.11
CA ILE A 99 -17.09 2.65 5.11
C ILE A 99 -15.64 3.15 4.98
N ASP A 100 -15.26 3.51 3.76
CA ASP A 100 -13.99 4.19 3.53
C ASP A 100 -14.15 5.66 3.95
N ASP A 101 -14.08 5.85 5.27
CA ASP A 101 -14.42 7.06 6.04
C ASP A 101 -13.55 8.27 5.69
N ALA A 102 -12.41 8.07 5.03
CA ALA A 102 -11.41 9.10 4.81
C ALA A 102 -11.32 9.62 3.37
N PHE A 103 -12.10 9.09 2.42
CA PHE A 103 -11.90 9.42 0.99
C PHE A 103 -12.09 10.90 0.68
N ALA A 104 -13.08 11.57 1.28
CA ALA A 104 -13.34 12.99 1.02
C ALA A 104 -12.15 13.87 1.43
N LEU A 105 -11.64 13.64 2.64
CA LEU A 105 -10.46 14.32 3.17
C LEU A 105 -9.22 13.97 2.34
N TRP A 106 -9.06 12.71 1.95
CA TRP A 106 -7.96 12.26 1.10
C TRP A 106 -7.96 12.98 -0.25
N LEU A 107 -9.12 13.09 -0.91
CA LEU A 107 -9.25 13.78 -2.20
C LEU A 107 -8.93 15.28 -2.08
N GLN A 108 -9.38 15.91 -0.99
CA GLN A 108 -9.02 17.29 -0.68
C GLN A 108 -7.51 17.46 -0.53
N ASP A 109 -6.88 16.63 0.31
CA ASP A 109 -5.43 16.68 0.55
C ASP A 109 -4.63 16.35 -0.71
N SER A 110 -5.12 15.44 -1.57
CA SER A 110 -4.49 15.10 -2.86
C SER A 110 -4.52 16.26 -3.86
N THR A 111 -5.67 16.91 -4.02
CA THR A 111 -5.80 18.06 -4.93
C THR A 111 -4.98 19.26 -4.44
N GLN A 112 -4.98 19.53 -3.12
CA GLN A 112 -4.13 20.55 -2.51
C GLN A 112 -2.64 20.23 -2.66
N THR A 113 -2.24 18.97 -2.47
CA THR A 113 -0.85 18.55 -2.70
C THR A 113 -0.44 18.79 -4.15
N LEU A 114 -1.30 18.42 -5.11
CA LEU A 114 -1.00 18.61 -6.53
C LEU A 114 -0.90 20.09 -6.92
N GLN A 115 -1.72 20.95 -6.31
CA GLN A 115 -1.59 22.40 -6.44
C GLN A 115 -0.23 22.88 -5.95
N CYS A 116 0.19 22.52 -4.74
CA CYS A 116 1.49 22.88 -4.19
C CYS A 116 2.64 22.42 -5.10
N ILE A 117 2.55 21.22 -5.68
CA ILE A 117 3.56 20.70 -6.61
C ILE A 117 3.62 21.53 -7.89
N THR A 118 2.46 21.97 -8.40
CA THR A 118 2.39 22.87 -9.55
C THR A 118 3.04 24.22 -9.23
N GLU A 119 2.82 24.75 -8.03
CA GLU A 119 3.46 25.98 -7.54
C GLU A 119 4.98 25.81 -7.45
N LEU A 120 5.49 24.67 -6.94
CA LEU A 120 6.92 24.35 -6.93
C LEU A 120 7.52 24.33 -8.34
N PHE A 121 6.87 23.67 -9.31
CA PHE A 121 7.33 23.69 -10.70
C PHE A 121 7.34 25.09 -11.30
N SER A 122 6.30 25.90 -11.01
CA SER A 122 6.22 27.28 -11.48
C SER A 122 7.33 28.16 -10.89
N HIS A 123 7.71 27.93 -9.64
CA HIS A 123 8.82 28.61 -8.97
C HIS A 123 10.13 28.36 -9.72
N PHE A 124 10.45 27.11 -10.08
CA PHE A 124 11.66 26.81 -10.86
C PHE A 124 11.67 27.41 -12.27
N GLN A 125 10.51 27.62 -12.88
CA GLN A 125 10.43 28.29 -14.19
C GLN A 125 10.65 29.79 -14.09
N ARG A 126 10.32 30.40 -12.95
CA ARG A 126 10.41 31.85 -12.71
C ARG A 126 11.75 32.28 -12.12
N CYS A 127 12.36 31.44 -11.28
CA CYS A 127 13.64 31.77 -10.63
C CYS A 127 14.77 31.85 -11.65
N THR A 128 15.34 33.05 -11.77
CA THR A 128 16.64 33.24 -12.41
C THR A 128 17.74 33.02 -11.36
N ALA A 129 18.93 32.58 -11.78
CA ALA A 129 20.02 32.09 -10.92
C ALA A 129 20.64 33.10 -9.90
N SER A 130 19.94 34.20 -9.58
CA SER A 130 20.43 35.31 -8.78
C SER A 130 19.50 35.70 -7.61
N GLU A 131 18.39 35.00 -7.39
CA GLU A 131 17.41 35.40 -6.37
C GLU A 131 17.66 34.76 -4.99
N GLU A 132 17.20 35.45 -3.94
CA GLU A 132 17.44 35.10 -2.53
C GLU A 132 17.04 33.65 -2.20
N THR A 133 17.84 33.01 -1.36
CA THR A 133 17.48 31.69 -0.81
C THR A 133 16.27 31.85 0.13
N ASP A 134 15.31 30.92 0.06
CA ASP A 134 14.14 30.85 0.95
C ASP A 134 13.07 31.95 0.77
N HIS A 135 12.59 32.13 -0.46
CA HIS A 135 11.43 32.98 -0.75
C HIS A 135 10.21 32.60 0.11
N SER A 136 9.48 33.61 0.59
CA SER A 136 8.29 33.42 1.44
C SER A 136 7.24 32.52 0.79
N ASP A 137 7.03 32.64 -0.52
CA ASP A 137 6.05 31.83 -1.27
C ASP A 137 6.48 30.36 -1.34
N LEU A 138 7.77 30.10 -1.59
CA LEU A 138 8.34 28.75 -1.58
C LEU A 138 8.22 28.12 -0.18
N LEU A 139 8.57 28.86 0.86
CA LEU A 139 8.45 28.39 2.24
C LEU A 139 6.99 28.13 2.62
N GLY A 140 6.06 29.00 2.20
CA GLY A 140 4.63 28.80 2.41
C GLY A 140 4.13 27.52 1.75
N THR A 141 4.54 27.27 0.51
CA THR A 141 4.19 26.06 -0.25
C THR A 141 4.71 24.80 0.44
N LEU A 142 6.00 24.79 0.82
CA LEU A 142 6.63 23.65 1.49
C LEU A 142 6.09 23.40 2.90
N HIS A 143 5.81 24.48 3.63
CA HIS A 143 5.19 24.39 4.96
C HIS A 143 3.77 23.82 4.86
N ASN A 144 2.99 24.24 3.87
CA ASN A 144 1.64 23.71 3.63
C ASN A 144 1.70 22.20 3.35
N LEU A 145 2.58 21.77 2.44
CA LEU A 145 2.82 20.34 2.19
C LEU A 145 3.19 19.58 3.47
N TYR A 146 4.06 20.15 4.30
CA TYR A 146 4.45 19.54 5.56
C TYR A 146 3.28 19.41 6.55
N LEU A 147 2.43 20.44 6.67
CA LEU A 147 1.26 20.41 7.54
C LEU A 147 0.25 19.32 7.14
N ILE A 148 0.04 19.10 5.83
CA ILE A 148 -0.85 18.02 5.34
C ILE A 148 -0.38 16.65 5.87
N THR A 149 0.94 16.44 6.03
CA THR A 149 1.48 15.14 6.50
C THR A 149 1.27 14.86 7.99
N PHE A 150 0.67 15.77 8.77
CA PHE A 150 0.51 15.60 10.22
C PHE A 150 -0.56 14.58 10.57
N ASN A 151 -1.57 14.43 9.71
CA ASN A 151 -2.59 13.40 9.85
C ASN A 151 -2.29 12.20 8.91
N PRO A 152 -2.76 10.98 9.23
CA PRO A 152 -2.48 9.80 8.40
C PRO A 152 -3.04 9.86 6.97
N VAL A 153 -4.22 10.47 6.80
CA VAL A 153 -4.93 10.59 5.52
C VAL A 153 -4.16 11.50 4.57
N GLY A 154 -3.79 12.69 5.03
CA GLY A 154 -2.99 13.66 4.30
C GLY A 154 -1.57 13.15 4.04
N ARG A 155 -0.96 12.40 4.97
CA ARG A 155 0.32 11.73 4.70
C ARG A 155 0.21 10.73 3.54
N SER A 156 -0.86 9.94 3.50
CA SER A 156 -1.15 9.02 2.40
C SER A 156 -1.37 9.77 1.08
N ALA A 157 -2.15 10.86 1.11
CA ALA A 157 -2.39 11.71 -0.06
C ALA A 157 -1.09 12.33 -0.61
N VAL A 158 -0.25 12.88 0.27
CA VAL A 158 1.06 13.44 -0.10
C VAL A 158 1.95 12.37 -0.72
N GLY A 159 2.07 11.21 -0.08
CA GLY A 159 2.84 10.07 -0.60
C GLY A 159 2.36 9.61 -1.98
N HIS A 160 1.04 9.49 -2.16
CA HIS A 160 0.44 9.11 -3.44
C HIS A 160 0.74 10.12 -4.53
N VAL A 161 0.41 11.40 -4.33
CA VAL A 161 0.53 12.42 -5.38
C VAL A 161 1.98 12.66 -5.78
N PHE A 162 2.93 12.66 -4.83
CA PHE A 162 4.35 12.75 -5.18
C PHE A 162 4.86 11.54 -5.97
N SER A 163 4.21 10.38 -5.83
CA SER A 163 4.57 9.17 -6.58
C SER A 163 4.04 9.16 -8.01
N LEU A 164 3.08 10.03 -8.35
CA LEU A 164 2.53 10.11 -9.69
C LEU A 164 3.48 10.82 -10.65
N GLU A 165 3.63 10.23 -11.85
CA GLU A 165 4.36 10.81 -12.99
C GLU A 165 5.74 11.35 -12.58
N LYS A 166 5.98 12.66 -12.73
CA LYS A 166 7.26 13.32 -12.42
C LYS A 166 7.19 14.21 -11.19
N ASN A 167 6.16 14.05 -10.35
CA ASN A 167 5.88 15.00 -9.27
C ASN A 167 7.01 15.08 -8.24
N LEU A 168 7.62 13.95 -7.86
CA LEU A 168 8.78 13.91 -6.96
C LEU A 168 10.00 14.69 -7.47
N GLN A 169 10.12 14.87 -8.80
CA GLN A 169 11.20 15.64 -9.40
C GLN A 169 11.22 17.10 -8.94
N SER A 170 10.07 17.66 -8.51
CA SER A 170 10.01 19.01 -7.94
C SER A 170 10.90 19.13 -6.69
N LEU A 171 10.81 18.19 -5.75
CA LEU A 171 11.62 18.17 -4.53
C LEU A 171 13.08 17.79 -4.80
N ILE A 172 13.33 16.85 -5.71
CA ILE A 172 14.70 16.47 -6.10
C ILE A 172 15.42 17.67 -6.72
N THR A 173 14.77 18.38 -7.64
CA THR A 173 15.33 19.59 -8.27
C THR A 173 15.63 20.66 -7.23
N LEU A 174 14.73 20.85 -6.25
CA LEU A 174 14.95 21.77 -5.13
C LEU A 174 16.23 21.44 -4.36
N MET A 175 16.39 20.18 -3.98
CA MET A 175 17.56 19.73 -3.21
C MET A 175 18.86 19.81 -4.04
N GLU A 176 18.80 19.49 -5.32
CA GLU A 176 19.94 19.62 -6.22
C GLU A 176 20.37 21.09 -6.42
N TYR A 177 19.42 22.03 -6.39
CA TYR A 177 19.70 23.46 -6.45
C TYR A 177 20.50 23.92 -5.21
N TYR A 178 19.97 23.66 -4.02
CA TYR A 178 20.61 24.06 -2.76
C TYR A 178 21.93 23.31 -2.46
N SER A 179 22.08 22.07 -2.92
CA SER A 179 23.34 21.33 -2.77
C SER A 179 24.48 21.85 -3.67
N LYS A 180 24.15 22.42 -4.84
CA LYS A 180 25.15 23.07 -5.71
C LYS A 180 25.61 24.43 -5.16
N GLU A 181 24.71 25.20 -4.55
CA GLU A 181 25.07 26.46 -3.86
C GLU A 181 25.99 26.22 -2.65
N ALA A 182 25.85 25.07 -1.98
CA ALA A 182 26.70 24.68 -0.84
C ALA A 182 28.18 24.44 -1.20
N LEU A 183 28.52 24.30 -2.49
CA LEU A 183 29.91 24.17 -2.96
C LEU A 183 30.66 25.51 -3.07
N GLY A 184 29.98 26.64 -2.84
CA GLY A 184 30.53 27.99 -3.03
C GLY A 184 30.91 28.74 -1.75
N ASP A 185 30.41 28.36 -0.57
CA ASP A 185 30.76 29.08 0.65
C ASP A 185 30.70 28.19 1.90
N SER A 186 31.79 28.19 2.67
CA SER A 186 32.05 27.31 3.83
C SER A 186 31.16 27.57 5.07
N LYS A 187 30.03 28.24 4.87
CA LYS A 187 28.92 28.37 5.81
C LYS A 187 27.63 28.19 5.03
N SER A 188 27.31 26.96 4.62
CA SER A 188 25.98 26.67 4.10
C SER A 188 24.95 27.07 5.17
N LYS A 189 24.26 28.19 4.94
CA LYS A 189 23.03 28.48 5.69
C LYS A 189 22.14 27.29 5.39
N LYS A 190 21.81 26.49 6.42
CA LYS A 190 20.86 25.39 6.30
C LYS A 190 19.52 25.98 5.87
N SER A 191 19.29 26.04 4.56
CA SER A 191 18.06 26.58 3.99
C SER A 191 16.87 25.88 4.62
N VAL A 192 15.87 26.66 5.02
CA VAL A 192 14.65 26.12 5.60
C VAL A 192 13.89 25.32 4.53
N ALA A 193 13.89 25.81 3.29
CA ALA A 193 13.29 25.09 2.16
C ALA A 193 13.96 23.73 1.93
N TYR A 194 15.29 23.67 2.02
CA TYR A 194 16.03 22.41 1.90
C TYR A 194 15.63 21.39 2.99
N ASN A 195 15.51 21.84 4.25
CA ASN A 195 15.08 20.96 5.33
C ASN A 195 13.64 20.44 5.14
N TYR A 196 12.71 21.27 4.67
CA TYR A 196 11.37 20.80 4.31
C TYR A 196 11.43 19.74 3.20
N ALA A 197 12.23 19.97 2.16
CA ALA A 197 12.39 19.01 1.06
C ALA A 197 12.90 17.65 1.55
N CYS A 198 13.93 17.64 2.42
CA CYS A 198 14.45 16.42 3.04
C CYS A 198 13.39 15.67 3.84
N ILE A 199 12.57 16.38 4.63
CA ILE A 199 11.50 15.78 5.41
C ILE A 199 10.41 15.22 4.49
N LEU A 200 9.97 15.98 3.49
CA LEU A 200 8.91 15.58 2.57
C LEU A 200 9.31 14.35 1.74
N ILE A 201 10.54 14.31 1.19
CA ILE A 201 11.03 13.13 0.46
C ILE A 201 11.05 11.90 1.37
N LEU A 202 11.53 12.06 2.61
CA LEU A 202 11.52 10.96 3.58
C LEU A 202 10.09 10.47 3.84
N VAL A 203 9.14 11.38 4.06
CA VAL A 203 7.73 11.03 4.25
C VAL A 203 7.17 10.30 3.03
N VAL A 204 7.47 10.76 1.81
CA VAL A 204 7.01 10.12 0.56
C VAL A 204 7.54 8.69 0.46
N VAL A 205 8.84 8.45 0.70
CA VAL A 205 9.42 7.10 0.67
C VAL A 205 8.83 6.20 1.76
N GLN A 206 8.58 6.74 2.95
CA GLN A 206 7.99 6.00 4.06
C GLN A 206 6.53 5.59 3.78
N SER A 207 5.75 6.49 3.20
CA SER A 207 4.29 6.32 3.02
C SER A 207 3.89 5.69 1.68
N SER A 208 4.69 5.86 0.63
CA SER A 208 4.31 5.40 -0.70
C SER A 208 4.42 3.87 -0.85
N SER A 209 3.35 3.26 -1.35
CA SER A 209 3.33 1.90 -1.85
C SER A 209 3.75 1.78 -3.32
N ASP A 210 3.93 2.91 -4.02
CA ASP A 210 4.28 2.92 -5.44
C ASP A 210 5.79 2.74 -5.63
N VAL A 211 6.13 1.55 -6.12
CA VAL A 211 7.49 1.13 -6.37
C VAL A 211 8.04 1.72 -7.67
N GLN A 212 7.18 2.13 -8.62
CA GLN A 212 7.61 2.72 -9.88
C GLN A 212 8.29 4.07 -9.66
N MET A 213 7.77 4.89 -8.73
CA MET A 213 8.45 6.12 -8.30
C MET A 213 9.87 5.84 -7.80
N LEU A 214 10.05 4.81 -6.98
CA LEU A 214 11.36 4.42 -6.47
C LEU A 214 12.27 3.95 -7.60
N GLU A 215 11.76 3.15 -8.55
CA GLU A 215 12.53 2.71 -9.71
C GLU A 215 13.04 3.90 -10.54
N GLN A 216 12.19 4.91 -10.76
CA GLN A 216 12.54 6.10 -11.54
C GLN A 216 13.55 7.02 -10.83
N HIS A 217 13.44 7.18 -9.50
CA HIS A 217 14.16 8.21 -8.77
C HIS A 217 15.24 7.69 -7.79
N ALA A 218 15.34 6.38 -7.54
CA ALA A 218 16.28 5.82 -6.55
C ALA A 218 17.73 6.24 -6.77
N ALA A 219 18.20 6.27 -8.02
CA ALA A 219 19.57 6.68 -8.33
C ALA A 219 19.86 8.14 -7.90
N SER A 220 18.94 9.05 -8.18
CA SER A 220 19.05 10.46 -7.79
C SER A 220 18.97 10.63 -6.27
N LEU A 221 18.04 9.94 -5.61
CA LEU A 221 17.89 9.98 -4.17
C LEU A 221 19.12 9.41 -3.44
N LEU A 222 19.68 8.29 -3.91
CA LEU A 222 20.91 7.71 -3.37
C LEU A 222 22.11 8.65 -3.54
N LYS A 223 22.18 9.38 -4.66
CA LYS A 223 23.20 10.40 -4.88
C LYS A 223 23.07 11.56 -3.87
N LEU A 224 21.84 12.03 -3.62
CA LEU A 224 21.58 13.06 -2.62
C LEU A 224 21.98 12.61 -1.20
N CYS A 225 21.65 11.36 -0.83
CA CYS A 225 22.03 10.81 0.48
C CYS A 225 23.56 10.77 0.68
N LYS A 226 24.33 10.47 -0.38
CA LYS A 226 25.80 10.45 -0.33
C LYS A 226 26.43 11.85 -0.32
N ALA A 227 25.75 12.85 -0.88
CA ALA A 227 26.29 14.20 -0.99
C ALA A 227 26.36 14.92 0.35
N GLU A 228 25.49 14.56 1.31
CA GLU A 228 25.40 15.23 2.60
C GLU A 228 25.15 14.26 3.75
N GLU A 229 26.19 13.50 4.09
CA GLU A 229 26.14 12.46 5.13
C GLU A 229 25.85 13.00 6.54
N ASN A 230 25.97 14.32 6.79
CA ASN A 230 25.71 14.92 8.11
C ASN A 230 24.23 15.26 8.37
N ASN A 231 23.35 15.15 7.36
CA ASN A 231 21.93 15.44 7.52
C ASN A 231 21.19 14.19 8.03
N ALA A 232 20.66 14.25 9.26
CA ALA A 232 19.96 13.11 9.89
C ALA A 232 18.78 12.57 9.06
N LYS A 233 18.05 13.43 8.34
CA LYS A 233 16.92 13.01 7.49
C LYS A 233 17.39 12.28 6.23
N LEU A 234 18.52 12.69 5.66
CA LEU A 234 19.14 12.00 4.52
C LEU A 234 19.84 10.71 4.92
N GLN A 235 20.42 10.65 6.12
CA GLN A 235 20.90 9.39 6.69
C GLN A 235 19.75 8.39 6.85
N GLU A 236 18.62 8.82 7.42
CA GLU A 236 17.43 7.98 7.56
C GLU A 236 16.90 7.52 6.19
N LEU A 237 16.76 8.44 5.22
CA LEU A 237 16.39 8.14 3.84
C LEU A 237 17.35 7.11 3.20
N GLY A 238 18.65 7.26 3.42
CA GLY A 238 19.67 6.35 2.92
C GLY A 238 19.50 4.92 3.42
N LYS A 239 18.99 4.72 4.65
CA LYS A 239 18.66 3.39 5.19
C LYS A 239 17.42 2.80 4.53
N TRP A 240 16.39 3.61 4.27
CA TRP A 240 15.19 3.17 3.54
C TRP A 240 15.52 2.73 2.10
N LEU A 241 16.47 3.42 1.45
CA LEU A 241 16.88 3.15 0.06
C LEU A 241 18.00 2.11 -0.06
N GLU A 242 18.51 1.61 1.05
CA GLU A 242 19.64 0.67 1.06
C GLU A 242 19.44 -0.57 0.18
N PRO A 243 18.29 -1.28 0.19
CA PRO A 243 18.10 -2.46 -0.64
C PRO A 243 18.16 -2.17 -2.14
N LEU A 244 18.02 -0.89 -2.53
CA LEU A 244 18.01 -0.45 -3.91
C LEU A 244 19.42 -0.17 -4.45
N LYS A 245 20.45 -0.21 -3.60
CA LYS A 245 21.85 0.00 -4.02
C LYS A 245 22.23 -1.05 -5.07
N ASN A 246 22.45 -0.60 -6.31
CA ASN A 246 22.79 -1.45 -7.47
C ASN A 246 21.71 -2.48 -7.87
N LEU A 247 20.48 -2.32 -7.38
CA LEU A 247 19.36 -3.20 -7.71
C LEU A 247 18.75 -2.81 -9.07
N ARG A 248 18.37 -3.81 -9.86
CA ARG A 248 17.42 -3.66 -10.97
C ARG A 248 16.09 -4.25 -10.57
N PHE A 249 15.00 -3.57 -10.93
CA PHE A 249 13.63 -3.94 -10.55
C PHE A 249 13.12 -5.03 -11.51
N GLU A 250 13.85 -6.14 -11.56
CA GLU A 250 13.65 -7.26 -12.47
C GLU A 250 13.67 -8.57 -11.68
N ILE A 251 13.21 -9.66 -12.31
CA ILE A 251 13.19 -11.02 -11.74
C ILE A 251 14.57 -11.44 -11.22
N ASN A 252 15.65 -11.03 -11.88
CA ASN A 252 17.03 -11.33 -11.50
C ASN A 252 17.44 -10.68 -10.15
N GLY A 253 16.71 -9.66 -9.70
CA GLY A 253 16.94 -9.01 -8.41
C GLY A 253 16.35 -9.76 -7.21
N ILE A 254 15.47 -10.74 -7.44
CA ILE A 254 14.77 -11.48 -6.37
C ILE A 254 15.74 -12.14 -5.38
N PRO A 255 16.78 -12.89 -5.80
CA PRO A 255 17.70 -13.52 -4.85
C PRO A 255 18.41 -12.52 -3.94
N ASN A 256 18.84 -11.38 -4.48
CA ASN A 256 19.52 -10.32 -3.71
C ASN A 256 18.59 -9.69 -2.67
N LEU A 257 17.32 -9.46 -3.03
CA LEU A 257 16.32 -8.92 -2.11
C LEU A 257 15.97 -9.92 -1.01
N ILE A 258 15.84 -11.21 -1.33
CA ILE A 258 15.59 -12.25 -0.33
C ILE A 258 16.78 -12.35 0.64
N GLU A 259 18.00 -12.32 0.14
CA GLU A 259 19.20 -12.34 0.97
C GLU A 259 19.29 -11.11 1.87
N TYR A 260 18.96 -9.91 1.34
CA TYR A 260 18.88 -8.70 2.16
C TYR A 260 17.85 -8.83 3.29
N VAL A 261 16.67 -9.42 3.01
CA VAL A 261 15.65 -9.67 4.03
C VAL A 261 16.16 -10.65 5.09
N LYS A 262 16.79 -11.75 4.69
CA LYS A 262 17.38 -12.74 5.62
C LYS A 262 18.41 -12.11 6.55
N GLN A 263 19.30 -11.27 6.02
CA GLN A 263 20.38 -10.62 6.78
C GLN A 263 19.87 -9.59 7.78
N ASN A 264 18.73 -8.93 7.50
CA ASN A 264 18.25 -7.81 8.29
C ASN A 264 17.04 -8.14 9.17
N ILE A 265 16.45 -9.34 9.06
CA ILE A 265 15.22 -9.72 9.76
C ILE A 265 15.26 -9.53 11.28
N ASP A 266 16.44 -9.66 11.91
CA ASP A 266 16.55 -9.44 13.35
C ASP A 266 16.42 -7.97 13.77
N ASN A 267 16.69 -7.06 12.83
CA ASN A 267 16.55 -5.62 12.97
C ASN A 267 15.14 -5.12 12.58
N LEU A 268 14.15 -6.02 12.41
CA LEU A 268 12.76 -5.65 12.09
C LEU A 268 12.24 -4.55 13.01
N MET A 269 11.59 -3.53 12.44
CA MET A 269 11.03 -2.39 13.18
C MET A 269 12.04 -1.57 14.00
N THR A 270 13.35 -1.72 13.74
CA THR A 270 14.41 -0.88 14.31
C THR A 270 14.89 0.15 13.28
N PRO A 271 15.56 1.25 13.70
CA PRO A 271 16.13 2.23 12.78
C PRO A 271 17.13 1.65 11.77
N GLU A 272 17.79 0.54 12.07
CA GLU A 272 18.72 -0.13 11.14
C GLU A 272 18.02 -1.06 10.15
N GLY A 273 16.83 -1.58 10.48
CA GLY A 273 16.09 -2.50 9.63
C GLY A 273 15.01 -1.85 8.75
N VAL A 274 14.93 -0.52 8.69
CA VAL A 274 13.87 0.19 7.95
C VAL A 274 13.85 -0.14 6.45
N GLY A 275 14.99 -0.52 5.87
CA GLY A 275 15.11 -0.95 4.48
C GLY A 275 14.34 -2.24 4.15
N LEU A 276 13.98 -3.06 5.15
CA LEU A 276 13.21 -4.29 4.94
C LEU A 276 11.86 -4.04 4.28
N THR A 277 11.19 -2.96 4.68
CA THR A 277 9.90 -2.57 4.10
C THR A 277 10.04 -2.27 2.61
N THR A 278 11.08 -1.53 2.22
CA THR A 278 11.39 -1.24 0.82
C THR A 278 11.68 -2.53 0.06
N ALA A 279 12.49 -3.44 0.61
CA ALA A 279 12.80 -4.72 -0.04
C ALA A 279 11.54 -5.55 -0.31
N LEU A 280 10.64 -5.64 0.67
CA LEU A 280 9.36 -6.36 0.53
C LEU A 280 8.42 -5.69 -0.49
N ARG A 281 8.35 -4.36 -0.54
CA ARG A 281 7.58 -3.63 -1.56
C ARG A 281 8.11 -3.93 -2.96
N VAL A 282 9.43 -3.89 -3.15
CA VAL A 282 10.03 -4.23 -4.46
C VAL A 282 9.77 -5.68 -4.84
N LEU A 283 9.90 -6.62 -3.89
CA LEU A 283 9.57 -8.03 -4.13
C LEU A 283 8.12 -8.20 -4.59
N CYS A 284 7.17 -7.48 -3.99
CA CYS A 284 5.78 -7.51 -4.44
C CYS A 284 5.65 -7.01 -5.89
N ASN A 285 6.31 -5.91 -6.23
CA ASN A 285 6.25 -5.33 -7.58
C ASN A 285 6.81 -6.28 -8.66
N VAL A 286 7.89 -7.01 -8.36
CA VAL A 286 8.55 -7.87 -9.36
C VAL A 286 7.98 -9.29 -9.41
N ALA A 287 7.27 -9.74 -8.37
CA ALA A 287 6.82 -11.13 -8.26
C ALA A 287 5.30 -11.33 -8.22
N CYS A 288 4.52 -10.32 -7.82
CA CYS A 288 3.07 -10.45 -7.70
C CYS A 288 2.38 -9.96 -8.97
N PRO A 289 1.52 -10.79 -9.60
CA PRO A 289 0.78 -10.37 -10.78
C PRO A 289 -0.24 -9.26 -10.45
N PRO A 290 -0.54 -8.36 -11.40
CA PRO A 290 -1.68 -7.45 -11.27
C PRO A 290 -3.00 -8.25 -11.19
N PRO A 291 -4.09 -7.63 -10.70
CA PRO A 291 -5.40 -8.26 -10.66
C PRO A 291 -5.78 -8.81 -12.04
N PRO A 292 -6.34 -10.04 -12.13
CA PRO A 292 -6.70 -10.64 -13.39
C PRO A 292 -7.82 -9.83 -14.06
N VAL A 293 -7.61 -9.45 -15.32
CA VAL A 293 -8.66 -8.86 -16.17
C VAL A 293 -9.21 -9.96 -17.07
N GLU A 294 -10.55 -10.06 -17.19
CA GLU A 294 -11.18 -11.05 -18.07
C GLU A 294 -10.65 -10.95 -19.51
N GLY A 295 -10.27 -12.10 -20.07
CA GLY A 295 -9.68 -12.17 -21.41
C GLY A 295 -8.20 -11.81 -21.52
N GLN A 296 -7.54 -11.39 -20.44
CA GLN A 296 -6.10 -11.14 -20.44
C GLN A 296 -5.32 -12.46 -20.51
N GLN A 297 -4.38 -12.56 -21.47
CA GLN A 297 -3.49 -13.70 -21.57
C GLN A 297 -2.55 -13.75 -20.35
N LYS A 298 -2.37 -14.95 -19.80
CA LYS A 298 -1.44 -15.19 -18.68
C LYS A 298 -0.01 -14.83 -19.09
N ASP A 299 0.59 -13.89 -18.37
CA ASP A 299 2.00 -13.53 -18.51
C ASP A 299 2.88 -14.51 -17.72
N LEU A 300 3.72 -15.27 -18.42
CA LEU A 300 4.59 -16.29 -17.82
C LEU A 300 5.70 -15.69 -16.95
N LYS A 301 5.97 -14.39 -17.04
CA LYS A 301 7.00 -13.75 -16.21
C LYS A 301 6.71 -13.91 -14.71
N TRP A 302 5.44 -13.89 -14.32
CA TRP A 302 5.02 -14.03 -12.92
C TRP A 302 5.28 -15.45 -12.39
N ASN A 303 5.06 -16.47 -13.23
CA ASN A 303 5.43 -17.85 -12.91
C ASN A 303 6.94 -17.99 -12.70
N LEU A 304 7.74 -17.37 -13.57
CA LEU A 304 9.19 -17.38 -13.42
C LEU A 304 9.63 -16.67 -12.14
N ALA A 305 9.03 -15.53 -11.80
CA ALA A 305 9.30 -14.81 -10.56
C ALA A 305 8.99 -15.65 -9.31
N VAL A 306 7.86 -16.37 -9.30
CA VAL A 306 7.52 -17.29 -8.21
C VAL A 306 8.53 -18.45 -8.11
N ILE A 307 8.98 -19.01 -9.24
CA ILE A 307 10.04 -20.02 -9.23
C ILE A 307 11.32 -19.46 -8.60
N GLN A 308 11.72 -18.24 -8.96
CA GLN A 308 12.88 -17.58 -8.35
C GLN A 308 12.70 -17.35 -6.84
N LEU A 309 11.50 -16.97 -6.39
CA LEU A 309 11.19 -16.87 -4.96
C LEU A 309 11.39 -18.21 -4.26
N PHE A 310 10.89 -19.32 -4.81
CA PHE A 310 11.12 -20.65 -4.23
C PHE A 310 12.59 -21.03 -4.23
N SER A 311 13.32 -20.79 -5.32
CA SER A 311 14.76 -21.08 -5.44
C SER A 311 15.61 -20.28 -4.45
N ALA A 312 15.19 -19.08 -4.06
CA ALA A 312 15.87 -18.24 -3.08
C ALA A 312 15.45 -18.52 -1.61
N GLU A 313 14.60 -19.52 -1.35
CA GLU A 313 13.98 -19.80 -0.04
C GLU A 313 13.04 -18.68 0.45
N GLY A 314 12.30 -18.07 -0.48
CA GLY A 314 11.35 -16.99 -0.20
C GLY A 314 10.26 -17.41 0.78
N MET A 315 9.68 -18.60 0.63
CA MET A 315 8.62 -19.11 1.52
C MET A 315 9.05 -19.11 2.99
N ASP A 316 10.20 -19.73 3.28
CA ASP A 316 10.75 -19.83 4.62
C ASP A 316 11.15 -18.45 5.19
N THR A 317 11.65 -17.57 4.32
CA THR A 317 11.97 -16.17 4.68
C THR A 317 10.72 -15.37 5.06
N PHE A 318 9.65 -15.47 4.28
CA PHE A 318 8.39 -14.75 4.56
C PHE A 318 7.67 -15.29 5.80
N ILE A 319 7.71 -16.60 6.04
CA ILE A 319 7.25 -17.19 7.31
C ILE A 319 8.00 -16.57 8.49
N ARG A 320 9.33 -16.49 8.43
CA ARG A 320 10.13 -15.87 9.50
C ARG A 320 9.78 -14.39 9.69
N VAL A 321 9.52 -13.65 8.61
CA VAL A 321 9.11 -12.23 8.72
C VAL A 321 7.80 -12.12 9.49
N LEU A 322 6.79 -12.93 9.17
CA LEU A 322 5.53 -12.94 9.91
C LEU A 322 5.72 -13.36 11.38
N GLN A 323 6.55 -14.37 11.65
CA GLN A 323 6.84 -14.82 13.02
C GLN A 323 7.53 -13.71 13.84
N LYS A 324 8.48 -12.99 13.24
CA LYS A 324 9.16 -11.86 13.89
C LYS A 324 8.20 -10.69 14.11
N LEU A 325 7.34 -10.36 13.14
CA LEU A 325 6.26 -9.39 13.33
C LEU A 325 5.38 -9.79 14.51
N ASN A 326 4.86 -11.03 14.52
CA ASN A 326 4.03 -11.54 15.62
C ASN A 326 4.72 -11.39 16.98
N SER A 327 6.02 -11.71 17.07
CA SER A 327 6.80 -11.54 18.30
C SER A 327 6.86 -10.08 18.77
N ILE A 328 7.07 -9.13 17.87
CA ILE A 328 7.13 -7.69 18.18
C ILE A 328 5.75 -7.17 18.62
N LEU A 329 4.70 -7.62 17.95
CA LEU A 329 3.33 -7.14 18.17
C LEU A 329 2.64 -7.76 19.38
N THR A 330 3.10 -8.92 19.85
CA THR A 330 2.51 -9.61 21.00
C THR A 330 2.49 -8.73 22.26
N GLN A 331 3.59 -8.04 22.56
CA GLN A 331 3.69 -7.26 23.80
C GLN A 331 2.78 -6.01 23.79
N PRO A 332 2.79 -5.14 22.75
CA PRO A 332 1.84 -4.03 22.65
C PRO A 332 0.38 -4.48 22.72
N TRP A 333 0.06 -5.58 22.03
CA TRP A 333 -1.28 -6.14 22.00
C TRP A 333 -1.76 -6.58 23.40
N ARG A 334 -0.94 -7.33 24.14
CA ARG A 334 -1.26 -7.77 25.52
C ARG A 334 -1.42 -6.63 26.51
N LEU A 335 -0.71 -5.53 26.28
CA LEU A 335 -0.81 -4.33 27.12
C LEU A 335 -1.98 -3.43 26.70
N HIS A 336 -2.72 -3.77 25.63
CA HIS A 336 -3.75 -2.93 25.01
C HIS A 336 -3.23 -1.51 24.70
N VAL A 337 -1.97 -1.41 24.27
CA VAL A 337 -1.33 -0.14 23.92
C VAL A 337 -1.34 0.02 22.40
N ASN A 338 -1.55 1.25 21.94
CA ASN A 338 -1.45 1.59 20.52
C ASN A 338 -0.06 1.20 19.97
N MET A 339 -0.02 0.91 18.66
CA MET A 339 1.15 0.41 17.91
C MET A 339 2.29 1.43 17.75
N GLY A 340 2.58 2.22 18.78
CA GLY A 340 3.60 3.25 18.78
C GLY A 340 3.20 4.49 17.97
N THR A 341 4.19 5.06 17.27
CA THR A 341 4.00 6.24 16.42
C THR A 341 3.21 5.87 15.15
N THR A 342 2.63 6.86 14.48
CA THR A 342 1.95 6.65 13.19
C THR A 342 2.84 5.96 12.16
N LEU A 343 4.14 6.31 12.12
CA LEU A 343 5.09 5.66 11.21
C LEU A 343 5.28 4.18 11.54
N HIS A 344 5.33 3.82 12.82
CA HIS A 344 5.45 2.43 13.24
C HIS A 344 4.23 1.60 12.81
N ARG A 345 3.01 2.13 12.96
CA ARG A 345 1.78 1.49 12.46
C ARG A 345 1.81 1.31 10.95
N VAL A 346 2.05 2.38 10.18
CA VAL A 346 2.08 2.34 8.71
C VAL A 346 3.12 1.34 8.19
N THR A 347 4.30 1.33 8.81
CA THR A 347 5.37 0.38 8.45
C THR A 347 4.95 -1.06 8.74
N THR A 348 4.38 -1.33 9.92
CA THR A 348 3.88 -2.67 10.29
C THR A 348 2.86 -3.17 9.29
N ILE A 349 1.85 -2.36 8.97
CA ILE A 349 0.79 -2.70 8.01
C ILE A 349 1.39 -2.94 6.63
N SER A 350 2.29 -2.06 6.17
CA SER A 350 2.96 -2.22 4.87
C SER A 350 3.74 -3.53 4.80
N MET A 351 4.47 -3.90 5.84
CA MET A 351 5.24 -5.13 5.89
C MET A 351 4.32 -6.36 5.90
N ALA A 352 3.31 -6.37 6.76
CA ALA A 352 2.33 -7.45 6.83
C ALA A 352 1.67 -7.67 5.47
N ARG A 353 1.13 -6.61 4.84
CA ARG A 353 0.48 -6.69 3.53
C ARG A 353 1.41 -7.19 2.44
N CYS A 354 2.66 -6.71 2.38
CA CYS A 354 3.63 -7.20 1.40
C CYS A 354 3.95 -8.69 1.61
N THR A 355 4.21 -9.11 2.85
CA THR A 355 4.52 -10.51 3.17
C THR A 355 3.33 -11.43 2.90
N LEU A 356 2.11 -11.02 3.25
CA LEU A 356 0.88 -11.76 2.94
C LEU A 356 0.68 -11.89 1.42
N THR A 357 0.84 -10.81 0.66
CA THR A 357 0.71 -10.83 -0.81
C THR A 357 1.71 -11.79 -1.45
N LEU A 358 2.96 -11.78 -0.99
CA LEU A 358 4.00 -12.68 -1.48
C LEU A 358 3.69 -14.15 -1.14
N LEU A 359 3.26 -14.43 0.10
CA LEU A 359 2.84 -15.77 0.52
C LEU A 359 1.64 -16.27 -0.29
N LYS A 360 0.60 -15.44 -0.46
CA LYS A 360 -0.58 -15.73 -1.28
C LYS A 360 -0.16 -16.10 -2.70
N THR A 361 0.72 -15.31 -3.31
CA THR A 361 1.19 -15.52 -4.68
C THR A 361 1.93 -16.85 -4.82
N MET A 362 2.86 -17.15 -3.88
CA MET A 362 3.61 -18.40 -3.90
C MET A 362 2.72 -19.62 -3.64
N LEU A 363 1.81 -19.55 -2.67
CA LEU A 363 0.90 -20.64 -2.33
C LEU A 363 -0.13 -20.90 -3.42
N THR A 364 -0.66 -19.85 -4.05
CA THR A 364 -1.60 -19.98 -5.17
C THR A 364 -0.95 -20.75 -6.31
N GLU A 365 0.27 -20.37 -6.75
CA GLU A 365 0.93 -21.11 -7.82
C GLU A 365 1.37 -22.52 -7.40
N LEU A 366 1.73 -22.75 -6.12
CA LEU A 366 2.12 -24.06 -5.61
C LEU A 366 0.95 -25.05 -5.55
N LEU A 367 -0.20 -24.59 -5.04
CA LEU A 367 -1.37 -25.42 -4.79
C LEU A 367 -2.31 -25.51 -6.00
N ARG A 368 -2.13 -24.64 -7.01
CA ARG A 368 -2.97 -24.67 -8.22
C ARG A 368 -2.91 -26.04 -8.88
N GLY A 369 -4.09 -26.65 -9.05
CA GLY A 369 -4.25 -27.92 -9.74
C GLY A 369 -4.15 -29.16 -8.84
N GLY A 370 -4.03 -28.99 -7.52
CA GLY A 370 -4.17 -30.09 -6.56
C GLY A 370 -3.11 -31.19 -6.65
N SER A 371 -1.98 -30.94 -7.32
CA SER A 371 -0.91 -31.93 -7.51
C SER A 371 0.14 -31.93 -6.40
N PHE A 372 0.14 -30.91 -5.52
CA PHE A 372 1.13 -30.74 -4.47
C PHE A 372 0.46 -30.62 -3.11
N GLU A 373 0.95 -31.38 -2.13
CA GLU A 373 0.54 -31.26 -0.73
C GLU A 373 1.51 -30.35 0.03
N PHE A 374 1.04 -29.17 0.43
CA PHE A 374 1.78 -28.31 1.34
C PHE A 374 1.51 -28.72 2.79
N LYS A 375 2.56 -29.12 3.52
CA LYS A 375 2.47 -29.65 4.90
C LYS A 375 3.15 -28.78 5.96
N ASP A 376 3.74 -27.64 5.57
CA ASP A 376 4.39 -26.73 6.51
C ASP A 376 3.35 -25.89 7.25
N MET A 377 3.04 -26.30 8.49
CA MET A 377 2.02 -25.65 9.32
C MET A 377 2.49 -24.32 9.93
N ARG A 378 3.75 -23.93 9.74
CA ARG A 378 4.25 -22.63 10.21
C ARG A 378 3.51 -21.46 9.55
N VAL A 379 3.03 -21.63 8.31
CA VAL A 379 2.24 -20.60 7.61
C VAL A 379 0.88 -20.38 8.31
N PRO A 380 -0.03 -21.38 8.39
CA PRO A 380 -1.30 -21.20 9.12
C PRO A 380 -1.10 -20.69 10.56
N SER A 381 -0.13 -21.22 11.29
CA SER A 381 0.17 -20.81 12.67
C SER A 381 0.53 -19.32 12.77
N ALA A 382 1.39 -18.83 11.86
CA ALA A 382 1.78 -17.43 11.81
C ALA A 382 0.60 -16.52 11.40
N LEU A 383 -0.25 -16.96 10.48
CA LEU A 383 -1.43 -16.22 10.01
C LEU A 383 -2.49 -16.07 11.10
N VAL A 384 -2.81 -17.15 11.82
CA VAL A 384 -3.77 -17.11 12.94
C VAL A 384 -3.28 -16.17 14.04
N THR A 385 -1.99 -16.22 14.35
CA THR A 385 -1.38 -15.31 15.33
C THR A 385 -1.43 -13.86 14.84
N LEU A 386 -1.15 -13.60 13.57
CA LEU A 386 -1.22 -12.25 13.00
C LEU A 386 -2.66 -11.70 13.02
N HIS A 387 -3.64 -12.54 12.68
CA HIS A 387 -5.07 -12.20 12.75
C HIS A 387 -5.47 -11.83 14.19
N MET A 388 -5.00 -12.57 15.19
CA MET A 388 -5.21 -12.21 16.59
C MET A 388 -4.61 -10.84 16.92
N LEU A 389 -3.37 -10.58 16.50
CA LEU A 389 -2.64 -9.37 16.91
C LEU A 389 -3.09 -8.09 16.20
N LEU A 390 -3.47 -8.18 14.91
CA LEU A 390 -3.83 -7.02 14.09
C LEU A 390 -5.33 -6.90 13.81
N CYS A 391 -6.09 -8.00 13.90
CA CYS A 391 -7.51 -8.02 13.53
C CYS A 391 -8.43 -8.30 14.73
N SER A 392 -7.90 -8.32 15.96
CA SER A 392 -8.75 -8.28 17.15
C SER A 392 -9.28 -6.87 17.37
N ILE A 393 -10.55 -6.77 17.78
CA ILE A 393 -11.28 -5.52 17.86
C ILE A 393 -10.52 -4.52 18.76
N PRO A 394 -10.09 -3.36 18.22
CA PRO A 394 -9.40 -2.33 19.00
C PRO A 394 -10.37 -1.66 19.99
N LEU A 395 -9.85 -0.81 20.89
CA LEU A 395 -10.65 -0.08 21.89
C LEU A 395 -11.80 0.75 21.25
N SER A 396 -11.66 1.14 19.99
CA SER A 396 -12.69 1.84 19.21
C SER A 396 -13.87 0.95 18.77
N GLY A 397 -13.77 -0.37 18.94
CA GLY A 397 -14.81 -1.31 18.54
C GLY A 397 -14.80 -1.69 17.05
N ARG A 398 -13.92 -1.11 16.21
CA ARG A 398 -13.88 -1.34 14.75
C ARG A 398 -12.45 -1.37 14.21
N LEU A 399 -12.17 -2.28 13.28
CA LEU A 399 -10.96 -2.28 12.46
C LEU A 399 -11.04 -1.18 11.40
N ASP A 400 -9.93 -0.51 11.13
CA ASP A 400 -9.84 0.41 9.99
C ASP A 400 -9.71 -0.35 8.65
N SER A 401 -9.73 0.38 7.54
CA SER A 401 -9.72 -0.23 6.19
C SER A 401 -8.46 -1.03 5.89
N ASP A 402 -7.30 -0.64 6.43
CA ASP A 402 -6.04 -1.35 6.24
C ASP A 402 -5.98 -2.64 7.06
N GLU A 403 -6.46 -2.64 8.31
CA GLU A 403 -6.55 -3.83 9.15
C GLU A 403 -7.62 -4.82 8.64
N GLN A 404 -8.76 -4.33 8.14
CA GLN A 404 -9.74 -5.16 7.42
C GLN A 404 -9.14 -5.82 6.18
N LYS A 405 -8.31 -5.08 5.43
CA LYS A 405 -7.64 -5.66 4.26
C LYS A 405 -6.66 -6.76 4.65
N ILE A 406 -5.91 -6.58 5.75
CA ILE A 406 -5.06 -7.64 6.30
C ILE A 406 -5.90 -8.85 6.72
N GLN A 407 -7.05 -8.63 7.37
CA GLN A 407 -7.96 -9.71 7.73
C GLN A 407 -8.40 -10.52 6.51
N ASN A 408 -8.86 -9.84 5.45
CA ASN A 408 -9.28 -10.47 4.20
C ASN A 408 -8.12 -11.20 3.50
N ASP A 409 -6.92 -10.60 3.47
CA ASP A 409 -5.73 -11.23 2.90
C ASP A 409 -5.37 -12.53 3.64
N ILE A 410 -5.48 -12.55 4.98
CA ILE A 410 -5.26 -13.75 5.80
C ILE A 410 -6.29 -14.84 5.46
N ILE A 411 -7.57 -14.49 5.40
CA ILE A 411 -8.66 -15.42 5.05
C ILE A 411 -8.41 -16.02 3.67
N ASP A 412 -8.14 -15.18 2.67
CA ASP A 412 -7.88 -15.61 1.30
C ASP A 412 -6.68 -16.57 1.19
N ILE A 413 -5.60 -16.31 1.93
CA ILE A 413 -4.43 -17.19 1.97
C ILE A 413 -4.82 -18.56 2.55
N LEU A 414 -5.55 -18.59 3.66
CA LEU A 414 -5.99 -19.84 4.27
C LEU A 414 -6.97 -20.59 3.35
N LEU A 415 -7.87 -19.89 2.66
CA LEU A 415 -8.75 -20.48 1.66
C LEU A 415 -7.98 -21.05 0.45
N THR A 416 -6.78 -20.57 0.17
CA THR A 416 -5.93 -21.11 -0.91
C THR A 416 -5.53 -22.57 -0.63
N PHE A 417 -5.51 -23.01 0.64
CA PHE A 417 -5.27 -24.41 1.02
C PHE A 417 -6.35 -25.37 0.53
N THR A 418 -7.56 -24.88 0.24
CA THR A 418 -8.64 -25.69 -0.36
C THR A 418 -8.32 -26.13 -1.79
N GLN A 419 -7.51 -25.36 -2.53
CA GLN A 419 -7.09 -25.70 -3.90
C GLN A 419 -6.09 -26.87 -3.95
N GLY A 420 -5.41 -27.13 -2.82
CA GLY A 420 -4.49 -28.25 -2.66
C GLY A 420 -5.17 -29.60 -2.44
N VAL A 421 -6.51 -29.66 -2.44
CA VAL A 421 -7.27 -30.90 -2.24
C VAL A 421 -7.48 -31.58 -3.58
N ASN A 422 -6.90 -32.78 -3.75
CA ASN A 422 -7.13 -33.60 -4.93
C ASN A 422 -8.37 -34.48 -4.74
N GLU A 423 -9.42 -34.24 -5.52
CA GLU A 423 -10.68 -35.02 -5.48
C GLU A 423 -10.46 -36.54 -5.66
N LYS A 424 -9.36 -36.94 -6.33
CA LYS A 424 -9.04 -38.36 -6.55
C LYS A 424 -8.34 -39.01 -5.36
N LEU A 425 -7.85 -38.23 -4.39
CA LEU A 425 -7.14 -38.73 -3.22
C LEU A 425 -8.01 -38.75 -1.95
N THR A 426 -9.22 -38.18 -1.93
CA THR A 426 -10.11 -38.16 -0.75
C THR A 426 -10.95 -39.44 -0.59
N ILE A 427 -10.39 -40.61 -0.92
CA ILE A 427 -11.13 -41.89 -0.95
C ILE A 427 -11.12 -42.58 0.42
N SER A 428 -10.16 -42.26 1.30
CA SER A 428 -10.08 -42.79 2.67
C SER A 428 -10.07 -41.69 3.74
N GLU A 429 -10.51 -42.04 4.94
CA GLU A 429 -10.48 -41.14 6.12
C GLU A 429 -9.05 -40.68 6.45
N GLU A 430 -8.05 -41.53 6.25
CA GLU A 430 -6.63 -41.20 6.44
C GLU A 430 -6.12 -40.18 5.41
N THR A 431 -6.53 -40.33 4.15
CA THR A 431 -6.18 -39.36 3.09
C THR A 431 -6.91 -38.04 3.25
N LEU A 432 -8.13 -38.06 3.79
CA LEU A 432 -8.86 -36.85 4.14
C LEU A 432 -8.18 -36.12 5.31
N ALA A 433 -7.85 -36.83 6.40
CA ALA A 433 -7.24 -36.23 7.60
C ALA A 433 -5.85 -35.61 7.35
N ASN A 434 -5.10 -36.12 6.36
CA ASN A 434 -3.73 -35.71 6.07
C ASN A 434 -3.60 -34.72 4.90
N ASN A 435 -4.70 -34.33 4.24
CA ASN A 435 -4.62 -33.36 3.15
C ASN A 435 -4.27 -31.95 3.68
N THR A 436 -3.79 -31.10 2.77
CA THR A 436 -3.33 -29.74 3.08
C THR A 436 -4.39 -28.86 3.76
N TRP A 437 -5.66 -28.96 3.35
CA TRP A 437 -6.74 -28.21 3.97
C TRP A 437 -7.06 -28.69 5.39
N SER A 438 -7.14 -30.01 5.61
CA SER A 438 -7.43 -30.60 6.92
C SER A 438 -6.30 -30.34 7.92
N LEU A 439 -5.04 -30.36 7.48
CA LEU A 439 -3.90 -29.97 8.31
C LEU A 439 -3.97 -28.48 8.69
N MET A 440 -4.30 -27.60 7.73
CA MET A 440 -4.50 -26.17 7.99
C MET A 440 -5.62 -25.94 9.01
N LEU A 441 -6.79 -26.56 8.80
CA LEU A 441 -7.93 -26.42 9.70
C LEU A 441 -7.62 -26.94 11.11
N LYS A 442 -6.87 -28.04 11.20
CA LYS A 442 -6.38 -28.57 12.48
C LYS A 442 -5.47 -27.57 13.20
N GLU A 443 -4.59 -26.87 12.48
CA GLU A 443 -3.72 -25.84 13.06
C GLU A 443 -4.53 -24.63 13.54
N VAL A 444 -5.54 -24.19 12.76
CA VAL A 444 -6.47 -23.11 13.17
C VAL A 444 -7.20 -23.49 14.46
N LEU A 445 -7.82 -24.68 14.50
CA LEU A 445 -8.52 -25.18 15.68
C LEU A 445 -7.59 -25.35 16.88
N SER A 446 -6.40 -25.91 16.67
CA SER A 446 -5.40 -26.07 17.72
C SER A 446 -4.97 -24.72 18.29
N SER A 447 -4.86 -23.68 17.45
CA SER A 447 -4.46 -22.33 17.86
C SER A 447 -5.56 -21.64 18.66
N ILE A 448 -6.83 -21.76 18.24
CA ILE A 448 -8.01 -21.25 18.97
C ILE A 448 -8.06 -21.82 20.39
N LEU A 449 -7.80 -23.13 20.53
CA LEU A 449 -7.90 -23.85 21.79
C LEU A 449 -6.64 -23.71 22.67
N LYS A 450 -5.55 -23.14 22.15
CA LYS A 450 -4.25 -23.07 22.84
C LYS A 450 -4.25 -22.08 24.01
N VAL A 451 -4.84 -20.91 23.82
CA VAL A 451 -4.89 -19.82 24.82
C VAL A 451 -6.22 -19.07 24.74
N PRO A 452 -6.83 -18.69 25.87
CA PRO A 452 -8.10 -17.95 25.88
C PRO A 452 -8.05 -16.63 25.10
N GLU A 453 -6.87 -15.97 25.12
CA GLU A 453 -6.55 -14.73 24.40
C GLU A 453 -6.90 -14.79 22.89
N GLY A 454 -6.75 -15.95 22.26
CA GLY A 454 -7.00 -16.13 20.83
C GLY A 454 -8.42 -16.55 20.47
N PHE A 455 -9.27 -16.81 21.46
CA PHE A 455 -10.54 -17.50 21.24
C PHE A 455 -11.49 -16.71 20.33
N PHE A 456 -11.75 -15.44 20.66
CA PHE A 456 -12.70 -14.62 19.90
C PHE A 456 -12.23 -14.35 18.47
N SER A 457 -10.99 -13.88 18.31
CA SER A 457 -10.40 -13.60 17.00
C SER A 457 -10.34 -14.86 16.14
N GLY A 458 -9.98 -16.01 16.73
CA GLY A 458 -9.91 -17.26 16.00
C GLY A 458 -11.28 -17.85 15.64
N LEU A 459 -12.34 -17.59 16.41
CA LEU A 459 -13.71 -17.95 16.03
C LEU A 459 -14.21 -17.13 14.82
N ILE A 460 -13.91 -15.83 14.78
CA ILE A 460 -14.20 -14.98 13.60
C ILE A 460 -13.47 -15.53 12.37
N LEU A 461 -12.18 -15.87 12.52
CA LEU A 461 -11.43 -16.45 11.42
C LEU A 461 -12.03 -17.79 10.96
N LEU A 462 -12.41 -18.65 11.92
CA LEU A 462 -13.01 -19.94 11.61
C LEU A 462 -14.36 -19.80 10.88
N SER A 463 -15.21 -18.84 11.26
CA SER A 463 -16.51 -18.65 10.59
C SER A 463 -16.36 -18.30 9.12
N GLU A 464 -15.33 -17.53 8.75
CA GLU A 464 -15.03 -17.17 7.35
C GLU A 464 -14.45 -18.34 6.54
N LEU A 465 -13.84 -19.33 7.20
CA LEU A 465 -13.28 -20.52 6.54
C LEU A 465 -14.32 -21.63 6.32
N LEU A 466 -15.47 -21.55 7.00
CA LEU A 466 -16.54 -22.53 6.87
C LEU A 466 -17.47 -22.16 5.71
N PRO A 467 -17.90 -23.13 4.88
CA PRO A 467 -18.85 -22.85 3.81
C PRO A 467 -20.20 -22.37 4.37
N LEU A 468 -20.70 -21.23 3.88
CA LEU A 468 -22.00 -20.68 4.26
C LEU A 468 -23.13 -21.15 3.31
N PRO A 469 -24.32 -21.57 3.82
CA PRO A 469 -24.64 -21.93 5.19
C PRO A 469 -24.40 -23.44 5.44
N LEU A 470 -23.86 -23.78 6.61
CA LEU A 470 -24.04 -25.11 7.20
C LEU A 470 -25.55 -25.40 7.20
N PRO A 471 -26.02 -26.57 6.75
CA PRO A 471 -27.43 -26.88 6.71
C PRO A 471 -28.03 -26.75 8.12
N MET A 472 -28.73 -25.66 8.36
CA MET A 472 -29.70 -25.57 9.45
C MET A 472 -30.82 -26.54 9.09
N GLN A 473 -30.82 -27.70 9.72
CA GLN A 473 -31.93 -28.64 9.65
C GLN A 473 -33.10 -28.16 10.50
#